data_AF-A0A1G1XT37-F1
#
_entry.id   AF-A0A1G1XT37-F1
#
_cell.length_a   1.000
_cell.length_b   1.000
_cell.length_c   1.000
_cell.angle_alpha   90.00
_cell.angle_beta   90.00
_cell.angle_gamma   90.00
#
_symmetry.space_group_name_H-M   'P 1'
#
loop_
_entity.id
_entity.type
_entity.pdbx_description
1 polymer ?
#
loop_
_entity_poly.entity_id
_entity_poly.type
_entity_poly.pdbx_seq_one_letter_code
_entity_poly.pdbx_strand_id
1 'polypeptide(L)'
;MKSEQKWDIAEVEAIFWICSEAVYSLTTGMKKIYGFAFSRNFVFFQKDKPFKWCLLKNEMTEVGNKFFNKFKNKKFRKKLINDYQRLKPKVDKKLTEYCLKDTAKMSVNELFKWLKIFTFYYKQNFNYGFFTEAFDYVFSDKFNQALAKYNLSNEEFSDLSLIPQPTYLSIENQKLIRLAIRKKAGQDIKKNLIKHLKEYEWLATGHAGKKLIKLDYFQQKINSLITGHKNLKRELNNLKQSRSRALKRKKEIFKKYHFNQEVLTIVDIIDEIGPLHDLRKELFVKTIYYADDVREEIAKRFGYRLADLQFFKLKELLPLLEGKKLDRLEIKRREQFIALDVDAKKSGLG
;
A
#
# COMPACT_ATOMS: atom_id res chain seq x y z
N MET A 1 -32.65 22.70 2.93
CA MET A 1 -31.24 23.14 3.03
C MET A 1 -30.33 22.02 2.55
N LYS A 2 -29.45 22.25 1.58
CA LYS A 2 -28.40 21.26 1.24
C LYS A 2 -27.39 21.27 2.39
N SER A 3 -27.21 20.13 3.07
CA SER A 3 -26.18 19.98 4.09
C SER A 3 -24.81 20.34 3.49
N GLU A 4 -24.03 21.15 4.20
CA GLU A 4 -22.67 21.52 3.80
C GLU A 4 -21.82 20.26 3.57
N GLN A 5 -21.25 20.13 2.36
CA GLN A 5 -20.40 18.99 2.02
C GLN A 5 -19.04 19.16 2.72
N LYS A 6 -18.74 18.25 3.66
CA LYS A 6 -17.43 18.21 4.32
C LYS A 6 -16.47 17.32 3.53
N TRP A 7 -15.29 17.86 3.24
CA TRP A 7 -14.19 17.14 2.61
C TRP A 7 -13.27 16.55 3.67
N ASP A 8 -12.84 15.32 3.45
CA ASP A 8 -11.70 14.71 4.12
C ASP A 8 -10.47 14.98 3.25
N ILE A 9 -9.54 15.79 3.76
CA ILE A 9 -8.37 16.27 3.02
C ILE A 9 -7.14 15.63 3.64
N ALA A 10 -6.56 14.67 2.92
CA ALA A 10 -5.27 14.10 3.27
C ALA A 10 -4.15 14.90 2.58
N GLU A 11 -3.26 15.46 3.38
CA GLU A 11 -2.00 16.03 2.88
C GLU A 11 -0.95 14.91 2.86
N VAL A 12 -0.50 14.54 1.66
CA VAL A 12 0.43 13.43 1.43
C VAL A 12 1.57 13.86 0.51
N GLU A 13 2.75 13.27 0.63
CA GLU A 13 3.76 13.40 -0.43
C GLU A 13 3.38 12.44 -1.56
N ALA A 14 2.83 12.95 -2.68
CA ALA A 14 2.36 12.14 -3.79
C ALA A 14 2.77 12.70 -5.16
N ILE A 15 2.93 11.82 -6.14
CA ILE A 15 3.16 12.18 -7.53
C ILE A 15 1.92 11.94 -8.39
N PHE A 16 1.72 12.78 -9.41
CA PHE A 16 0.46 12.85 -10.14
C PHE A 16 0.08 11.53 -10.83
N TRP A 17 1.03 10.83 -11.47
CA TRP A 17 0.68 9.59 -12.17
C TRP A 17 0.08 8.54 -11.21
N ILE A 18 0.63 8.41 -9.99
CA ILE A 18 0.13 7.50 -8.94
C ILE A 18 -1.32 7.86 -8.63
N CYS A 19 -1.55 9.11 -8.27
CA CYS A 19 -2.88 9.56 -7.84
C CYS A 19 -3.90 9.51 -8.97
N SER A 20 -3.51 9.82 -10.21
CA SER A 20 -4.41 9.75 -11.35
C SER A 20 -4.95 8.33 -11.58
N GLU A 21 -4.11 7.31 -11.35
CA GLU A 21 -4.51 5.92 -11.51
C GLU A 21 -5.27 5.40 -10.28
N ALA A 22 -4.93 5.87 -9.08
CA ALA A 22 -5.70 5.58 -7.88
C ALA A 22 -7.13 6.13 -8.00
N VAL A 23 -7.29 7.38 -8.41
CA VAL A 23 -8.60 8.02 -8.59
C VAL A 23 -9.47 7.23 -9.58
N TYR A 24 -8.91 6.84 -10.73
CA TYR A 24 -9.63 5.99 -11.68
C TYR A 24 -10.05 4.65 -11.07
N SER A 25 -9.18 4.04 -10.26
CA SER A 25 -9.50 2.82 -9.53
C SER A 25 -10.65 3.02 -8.54
N LEU A 26 -10.70 4.16 -7.83
CA LEU A 26 -11.71 4.45 -6.82
C LEU A 26 -13.09 4.73 -7.38
N THR A 27 -13.17 5.32 -8.57
CA THR A 27 -14.44 5.68 -9.21
C THR A 27 -14.96 4.56 -10.13
N THR A 28 -14.06 3.90 -10.85
CA THR A 28 -14.43 2.96 -11.93
C THR A 28 -14.11 1.51 -11.56
N GLY A 29 -12.88 1.26 -11.10
CA GLY A 29 -12.41 -0.08 -10.79
C GLY A 29 -13.21 -0.74 -9.66
N MET A 30 -13.45 0.02 -8.59
CA MET A 30 -14.27 -0.42 -7.45
C MET A 30 -15.71 -0.73 -7.86
N LYS A 31 -16.34 0.10 -8.71
CA LYS A 31 -17.72 -0.14 -9.17
C LYS A 31 -17.81 -1.49 -9.88
N LYS A 32 -16.84 -1.81 -10.74
CA LYS A 32 -16.78 -3.09 -11.46
C LYS A 32 -16.62 -4.31 -10.54
N ILE A 33 -15.83 -4.19 -9.47
CA ILE A 33 -15.52 -5.32 -8.58
C ILE A 33 -16.56 -5.48 -7.47
N TYR A 34 -17.01 -4.38 -6.89
CA TYR A 34 -17.84 -4.36 -5.67
C TYR A 34 -19.28 -3.96 -5.92
N GLY A 35 -19.62 -3.43 -7.09
CA GLY A 35 -20.93 -2.87 -7.41
C GLY A 35 -21.17 -1.47 -6.84
N PHE A 36 -20.17 -0.87 -6.20
CA PHE A 36 -20.21 0.52 -5.70
C PHE A 36 -18.80 1.11 -5.71
N ALA A 37 -18.72 2.44 -5.70
CA ALA A 37 -17.51 3.23 -5.81
C ALA A 37 -17.72 4.60 -5.15
N PHE A 38 -16.64 5.37 -5.04
CA PHE A 38 -16.72 6.80 -4.72
C PHE A 38 -17.29 7.56 -5.92
N SER A 39 -18.18 8.52 -5.68
CA SER A 39 -18.79 9.26 -6.79
C SER A 39 -17.89 10.39 -7.27
N ARG A 40 -17.09 10.99 -6.37
CA ARG A 40 -16.19 12.07 -6.72
C ARG A 40 -14.88 11.98 -5.97
N ASN A 41 -13.79 12.24 -6.68
CA ASN A 41 -12.44 12.27 -6.13
C ASN A 41 -11.74 13.51 -6.66
N PHE A 42 -11.16 14.29 -5.75
CA PHE A 42 -10.37 15.44 -6.12
C PHE A 42 -8.93 15.23 -5.67
N VAL A 43 -8.00 15.44 -6.59
CA VAL A 43 -6.59 15.46 -6.24
C VAL A 43 -5.92 16.72 -6.75
N PHE A 44 -5.03 17.25 -5.92
CA PHE A 44 -4.46 18.57 -6.12
C PHE A 44 -2.97 18.55 -5.81
N PHE A 45 -2.20 19.10 -6.73
CA PHE A 45 -0.78 19.33 -6.60
C PHE A 45 -0.52 20.82 -6.82
N GLN A 46 0.30 21.40 -5.94
CA GLN A 46 0.82 22.75 -6.08
C GLN A 46 2.29 22.73 -5.70
N LYS A 47 3.12 23.46 -6.44
CA LYS A 47 4.55 23.56 -6.17
C LYS A 47 4.80 23.96 -4.71
N ASP A 48 5.79 23.32 -4.09
CA ASP A 48 6.23 23.58 -2.71
C ASP A 48 5.12 23.39 -1.65
N LYS A 49 4.05 22.67 -2.01
CA LYS A 49 2.95 22.27 -1.12
C LYS A 49 2.80 20.75 -1.14
N PRO A 50 2.32 20.15 -0.03
CA PRO A 50 1.96 18.74 -0.04
C PRO A 50 0.84 18.49 -1.04
N PHE A 51 0.84 17.30 -1.62
CA PHE A 51 -0.26 16.85 -2.46
C PHE A 51 -1.50 16.69 -1.60
N LYS A 52 -2.65 17.19 -2.08
CA LYS A 52 -3.93 17.04 -1.38
C LYS A 52 -4.77 16.01 -2.09
N TRP A 53 -5.10 14.94 -1.38
CA TRP A 53 -6.12 13.99 -1.79
C TRP A 53 -7.40 14.28 -1.01
N CYS A 54 -8.43 14.70 -1.72
CA CYS A 54 -9.70 15.07 -1.15
C CYS A 54 -10.78 14.05 -1.51
N LEU A 55 -11.36 13.44 -0.48
CA LEU A 55 -12.52 12.57 -0.56
C LEU A 55 -13.69 13.22 0.17
N LEU A 56 -14.92 12.93 -0.24
CA LEU A 56 -16.09 13.38 0.50
C LEU A 56 -16.22 12.54 1.79
N LYS A 57 -16.24 13.19 2.95
CA LYS A 57 -16.26 12.51 4.27
C LYS A 57 -17.48 11.61 4.43
N ASN A 58 -18.64 12.07 3.97
CA ASN A 58 -19.87 11.27 3.96
C ASN A 58 -19.75 10.05 3.04
N GLU A 59 -19.06 10.16 1.90
CA GLU A 59 -18.82 9.01 1.03
C GLU A 59 -17.86 8.00 1.64
N MET A 60 -16.80 8.44 2.33
CA MET A 60 -15.91 7.52 3.07
C MET A 60 -16.71 6.70 4.09
N THR A 61 -17.60 7.36 4.83
CA THR A 61 -18.49 6.71 5.79
C THR A 61 -19.49 5.77 5.10
N GLU A 62 -20.10 6.19 3.99
CA GLU A 62 -21.08 5.39 3.25
C GLU A 62 -20.42 4.13 2.64
N VAL A 63 -19.32 4.30 1.93
CA VAL A 63 -18.54 3.23 1.29
C VAL A 63 -18.00 2.27 2.36
N GLY A 64 -17.47 2.80 3.46
CA GLY A 64 -17.01 2.03 4.61
C GLY A 64 -18.12 1.15 5.20
N ASN A 65 -19.30 1.72 5.46
CA ASN A 65 -20.45 0.97 5.96
C ASN A 65 -20.93 -0.10 4.96
N LYS A 66 -20.94 0.18 3.66
CA LYS A 66 -21.26 -0.82 2.62
C LYS A 66 -20.28 -1.98 2.65
N PHE A 67 -18.98 -1.71 2.76
CA PHE A 67 -17.98 -2.77 2.93
C PHE A 67 -18.20 -3.56 4.21
N PHE A 68 -18.32 -2.89 5.35
CA PHE A 68 -18.55 -3.55 6.64
C PHE A 68 -19.73 -4.52 6.60
N ASN A 69 -20.87 -4.09 6.05
CA ASN A 69 -22.05 -4.94 5.89
C ASN A 69 -21.81 -6.10 4.93
N LYS A 70 -21.13 -5.90 3.80
CA LYS A 70 -20.77 -7.01 2.89
C LYS A 70 -19.79 -8.00 3.52
N PHE A 71 -18.86 -7.52 4.34
CA PHE A 71 -17.87 -8.36 5.03
C PHE A 71 -18.47 -9.24 6.14
N LYS A 72 -19.67 -8.90 6.65
CA LYS A 72 -20.46 -9.83 7.48
C LYS A 72 -20.83 -11.12 6.73
N ASN A 73 -20.95 -11.08 5.41
CA ASN A 73 -21.14 -12.27 4.59
C ASN A 73 -19.81 -13.01 4.36
N LYS A 74 -19.65 -14.16 5.04
CA LYS A 74 -18.45 -15.00 4.98
C LYS A 74 -18.09 -15.47 3.57
N LYS A 75 -19.07 -15.74 2.69
CA LYS A 75 -18.83 -16.16 1.30
C LYS A 75 -18.23 -15.02 0.48
N PHE A 76 -18.80 -13.81 0.59
CA PHE A 76 -18.27 -12.61 -0.05
C PHE A 76 -16.85 -12.33 0.40
N ARG A 77 -16.63 -12.30 1.73
CA ARG A 77 -15.33 -12.03 2.34
C ARG A 77 -14.25 -13.00 1.88
N LYS A 78 -14.50 -14.32 1.96
CA LYS A 78 -13.59 -15.36 1.47
C LYS A 78 -13.26 -15.21 -0.01
N LYS A 79 -14.27 -14.92 -0.85
CA LYS A 79 -14.05 -14.71 -2.29
C LYS A 79 -13.10 -13.54 -2.51
N LEU A 80 -13.35 -12.39 -1.87
CA LEU A 80 -12.53 -11.20 -2.03
C LEU A 80 -11.09 -11.41 -1.56
N ILE A 81 -10.90 -12.03 -0.38
CA ILE A 81 -9.58 -12.40 0.14
C ILE A 81 -8.84 -13.27 -0.86
N ASN A 82 -9.47 -14.32 -1.38
CA ASN A 82 -8.85 -15.23 -2.35
C ASN A 82 -8.50 -14.51 -3.66
N ASP A 83 -9.41 -13.67 -4.17
CA ASP A 83 -9.17 -12.90 -5.39
C ASP A 83 -7.98 -11.96 -5.22
N TYR A 84 -7.85 -11.32 -4.05
CA TYR A 84 -6.74 -10.42 -3.78
C TYR A 84 -5.42 -11.13 -3.50
N GLN A 85 -5.44 -12.24 -2.74
CA GLN A 85 -4.26 -13.07 -2.51
C GLN A 85 -3.70 -13.67 -3.80
N ARG A 86 -4.55 -13.93 -4.81
CA ARG A 86 -4.11 -14.34 -6.16
C ARG A 86 -3.41 -13.24 -6.95
N LEU A 87 -3.53 -11.98 -6.55
CA LEU A 87 -2.80 -10.87 -7.18
C LEU A 87 -1.31 -10.92 -6.85
N LYS A 88 -0.97 -11.21 -5.58
CA LYS A 88 0.41 -11.21 -5.10
C LYS A 88 1.37 -12.08 -5.94
N PRO A 89 1.12 -13.39 -6.17
CA PRO A 89 2.04 -14.22 -6.94
C PRO A 89 2.17 -13.75 -8.40
N LYS A 90 1.13 -13.13 -8.98
CA LYS A 90 1.18 -12.55 -10.33
C LYS A 90 2.10 -11.34 -10.39
N VAL A 91 2.01 -10.46 -9.38
CA VAL A 91 2.90 -9.30 -9.24
C VAL A 91 4.32 -9.78 -8.98
N ASP A 92 4.55 -10.61 -7.96
CA ASP A 92 5.88 -11.11 -7.58
C ASP A 92 6.58 -11.82 -8.75
N LYS A 93 5.84 -12.62 -9.54
CA LYS A 93 6.37 -13.24 -10.77
C LYS A 93 6.89 -12.18 -11.74
N LYS A 94 6.10 -11.13 -12.00
CA LYS A 94 6.48 -10.06 -12.94
C LYS A 94 7.61 -9.19 -12.41
N LEU A 95 7.66 -8.94 -11.11
CA LEU A 95 8.80 -8.28 -10.47
C LEU A 95 10.08 -9.12 -10.61
N THR A 96 9.98 -10.44 -10.40
CA THR A 96 11.12 -11.36 -10.56
C THR A 96 11.61 -11.38 -12.00
N GLU A 97 10.71 -11.50 -12.98
CA GLU A 97 11.04 -11.43 -14.40
C GLU A 97 11.74 -10.10 -14.76
N TYR A 98 11.30 -8.98 -14.18
CA TYR A 98 11.92 -7.67 -14.38
C TYR A 98 13.31 -7.56 -13.75
N CYS A 99 13.49 -8.03 -12.52
CA CYS A 99 14.77 -7.96 -11.79
C CYS A 99 15.91 -8.72 -12.47
N LEU A 100 15.59 -9.64 -13.39
CA LEU A 100 16.57 -10.37 -14.20
C LEU A 100 17.04 -9.58 -15.44
N LYS A 101 16.46 -8.41 -15.69
CA LYS A 101 16.75 -7.58 -16.86
C LYS A 101 17.66 -6.43 -16.48
N ASP A 102 18.48 -6.02 -17.45
CA ASP A 102 19.26 -4.78 -17.41
C ASP A 102 18.47 -3.70 -18.16
N THR A 103 17.92 -2.73 -17.42
CA THR A 103 17.06 -1.67 -17.96
C THR A 103 17.77 -0.82 -19.00
N ALA A 104 19.07 -0.58 -18.82
CA ALA A 104 19.89 0.17 -19.77
C ALA A 104 20.00 -0.53 -21.13
N LYS A 105 19.82 -1.87 -21.18
CA LYS A 105 19.89 -2.68 -22.41
C LYS A 105 18.53 -2.94 -23.06
N MET A 106 17.42 -2.61 -22.39
CA MET A 106 16.09 -2.80 -22.99
C MET A 106 15.90 -1.88 -24.20
N SER A 107 15.09 -2.27 -25.17
CA SER A 107 14.57 -1.35 -26.18
C SER A 107 13.54 -0.37 -25.56
N VAL A 108 13.27 0.75 -26.23
CA VAL A 108 12.22 1.70 -25.77
C VAL A 108 10.85 1.00 -25.70
N ASN A 109 10.52 0.17 -26.68
CA ASN A 109 9.27 -0.61 -26.68
C ASN A 109 9.16 -1.54 -25.46
N GLU A 110 10.26 -2.19 -25.06
CA GLU A 110 10.28 -3.01 -23.86
C GLU A 110 10.10 -2.21 -22.58
N LEU A 111 10.69 -1.01 -22.47
CA LEU A 111 10.47 -0.12 -21.34
C LEU A 111 8.98 0.24 -21.20
N PHE A 112 8.33 0.68 -22.29
CA PHE A 112 6.91 1.00 -22.26
C PHE A 112 6.01 -0.21 -21.99
N LYS A 113 6.39 -1.40 -22.45
CA LYS A 113 5.72 -2.66 -22.09
C LYS A 113 5.77 -2.89 -20.57
N TRP A 114 6.93 -2.74 -19.95
CA TRP A 114 7.07 -2.87 -18.48
C TRP A 114 6.33 -1.78 -17.72
N LEU A 115 6.39 -0.53 -18.20
CA LEU A 115 5.63 0.56 -17.59
C LEU A 115 4.12 0.29 -17.61
N LYS A 116 3.60 -0.25 -18.72
CA LYS A 116 2.19 -0.69 -18.83
C LYS A 116 1.88 -1.82 -17.85
N ILE A 117 2.76 -2.80 -17.70
CA ILE A 117 2.59 -3.91 -16.74
C ILE A 117 2.53 -3.39 -15.31
N PHE A 118 3.45 -2.53 -14.89
CA PHE A 118 3.45 -2.00 -13.52
C PHE A 118 2.29 -1.05 -13.26
N THR A 119 1.93 -0.20 -14.23
CA THR A 119 0.74 0.65 -14.17
C THR A 119 -0.53 -0.19 -14.04
N PHE A 120 -0.63 -1.32 -14.77
CA PHE A 120 -1.75 -2.25 -14.65
C PHE A 120 -1.83 -2.84 -13.24
N TYR A 121 -0.72 -3.36 -12.70
CA TYR A 121 -0.74 -3.97 -11.36
C TYR A 121 -0.98 -2.95 -10.26
N TYR A 122 -0.47 -1.73 -10.40
CA TYR A 122 -0.81 -0.61 -9.52
C TYR A 122 -2.33 -0.39 -9.47
N LYS A 123 -2.99 -0.30 -10.64
CA LYS A 123 -4.46 -0.18 -10.72
C LYS A 123 -5.17 -1.37 -10.09
N GLN A 124 -4.74 -2.59 -10.39
CA GLN A 124 -5.35 -3.78 -9.79
C GLN A 124 -5.22 -3.75 -8.26
N ASN A 125 -4.07 -3.31 -7.75
CA ASN A 125 -3.86 -3.20 -6.32
C ASN A 125 -4.83 -2.22 -5.65
N PHE A 126 -5.10 -1.07 -6.27
CA PHE A 126 -6.13 -0.14 -5.79
C PHE A 126 -7.55 -0.68 -5.95
N ASN A 127 -7.86 -1.25 -7.12
CA ASN A 127 -9.19 -1.80 -7.42
C ASN A 127 -9.61 -2.84 -6.36
N TYR A 128 -8.68 -3.71 -5.94
CA TYR A 128 -8.96 -4.76 -4.96
C TYR A 128 -8.65 -4.38 -3.52
N GLY A 129 -7.78 -3.41 -3.28
CA GLY A 129 -7.22 -3.15 -1.95
C GLY A 129 -7.80 -1.92 -1.25
N PHE A 130 -8.31 -0.92 -1.97
CA PHE A 130 -8.68 0.37 -1.35
C PHE A 130 -9.86 0.26 -0.37
N PHE A 131 -10.65 -0.82 -0.41
CA PHE A 131 -11.69 -1.06 0.59
C PHE A 131 -11.15 -1.01 2.02
N THR A 132 -9.87 -1.34 2.22
CA THR A 132 -9.20 -1.29 3.53
C THR A 132 -9.21 0.11 4.14
N GLU A 133 -8.95 1.16 3.35
CA GLU A 133 -8.96 2.56 3.81
C GLU A 133 -10.38 3.02 4.18
N ALA A 134 -11.37 2.66 3.36
CA ALA A 134 -12.78 2.97 3.64
C ALA A 134 -13.29 2.21 4.88
N PHE A 135 -12.79 0.99 5.09
CA PHE A 135 -13.13 0.17 6.24
C PHE A 135 -12.57 0.78 7.54
N ASP A 136 -11.31 1.23 7.54
CA ASP A 136 -10.68 1.87 8.70
C ASP A 136 -11.48 3.08 9.21
N TYR A 137 -12.14 3.81 8.30
CA TYR A 137 -12.96 4.98 8.64
C TYR A 137 -14.17 4.68 9.53
N VAL A 138 -14.80 3.52 9.36
CA VAL A 138 -16.01 3.14 10.12
C VAL A 138 -15.73 2.08 11.17
N PHE A 139 -14.63 1.36 11.03
CA PHE A 139 -14.36 0.17 11.79
C PHE A 139 -14.23 0.43 13.29
N SER A 140 -13.45 1.45 13.68
CA SER A 140 -13.22 1.77 15.09
C SER A 140 -14.55 2.04 15.82
N ASP A 141 -15.43 2.83 15.22
CA ASP A 141 -16.76 3.12 15.78
C ASP A 141 -17.60 1.86 15.92
N LYS A 142 -17.64 1.01 14.88
CA LYS A 142 -18.41 -0.25 14.92
C LYS A 142 -17.87 -1.22 15.97
N PHE A 143 -16.55 -1.29 16.09
CA PHE A 143 -15.89 -2.16 17.07
C PHE A 143 -16.13 -1.67 18.50
N ASN A 144 -15.96 -0.37 18.74
CA ASN A 144 -16.26 0.28 20.02
C ASN A 144 -17.73 0.07 20.42
N GLN A 145 -18.67 0.29 19.50
CA GLN A 145 -20.11 0.10 19.75
C GLN A 145 -20.43 -1.36 20.11
N ALA A 146 -19.85 -2.32 19.39
CA ALA A 146 -20.08 -3.74 19.66
C ALA A 146 -19.50 -4.18 21.01
N LEU A 147 -18.39 -3.56 21.43
CA LEU A 147 -17.69 -3.87 22.67
C LEU A 147 -18.15 -3.07 23.89
N ALA A 148 -18.88 -1.95 23.71
CA ALA A 148 -19.24 -1.02 24.79
C ALA A 148 -20.02 -1.65 25.95
N LYS A 149 -20.76 -2.74 25.70
CA LYS A 149 -21.51 -3.48 26.73
C LYS A 149 -20.67 -4.49 27.52
N TYR A 150 -19.41 -4.67 27.15
CA TYR A 150 -18.46 -5.55 27.82
C TYR A 150 -17.46 -4.67 28.57
N ASN A 151 -17.37 -4.83 29.89
CA ASN A 151 -16.46 -4.08 30.77
C ASN A 151 -15.00 -4.53 30.56
N LEU A 152 -14.47 -4.34 29.36
CA LEU A 152 -13.12 -4.71 28.96
C LEU A 152 -12.11 -3.74 29.57
N SER A 153 -10.96 -4.28 30.00
CA SER A 153 -9.78 -3.45 30.23
C SER A 153 -9.20 -2.92 28.91
N ASN A 154 -8.45 -1.82 28.97
CA ASN A 154 -7.77 -1.27 27.80
C ASN A 154 -6.81 -2.29 27.14
N GLU A 155 -6.16 -3.13 27.94
CA GLU A 155 -5.28 -4.20 27.45
C GLU A 155 -6.07 -5.26 26.66
N GLU A 156 -7.20 -5.74 27.20
CA GLU A 156 -8.05 -6.71 26.50
C GLU A 156 -8.65 -6.13 25.22
N PHE A 157 -9.05 -4.86 25.24
CA PHE A 157 -9.50 -4.16 24.04
C PHE A 157 -8.40 -4.10 22.96
N SER A 158 -7.18 -3.76 23.36
CA SER A 158 -6.00 -3.75 22.48
C SER A 158 -5.69 -5.15 21.93
N ASP A 159 -5.74 -6.19 22.78
CA ASP A 159 -5.50 -7.58 22.38
C ASP A 159 -6.50 -8.08 21.34
N LEU A 160 -7.77 -7.68 21.45
CA LEU A 160 -8.80 -8.03 20.45
C LEU A 160 -8.57 -7.33 19.11
N SER A 161 -8.02 -6.11 19.14
CA SER A 161 -7.69 -5.30 17.96
C SER A 161 -6.40 -5.75 17.26
N LEU A 162 -5.54 -6.50 17.97
CA LEU A 162 -4.24 -6.93 17.45
C LEU A 162 -4.39 -7.91 16.28
N ILE A 163 -3.73 -7.63 15.16
CA ILE A 163 -3.68 -8.51 13.99
C ILE A 163 -2.57 -9.57 14.21
N PRO A 164 -2.88 -10.87 14.29
CA PRO A 164 -1.88 -11.90 14.63
C PRO A 164 -0.84 -12.18 13.53
N GLN A 165 -1.11 -11.81 12.29
CA GLN A 165 -0.26 -12.11 11.14
C GLN A 165 0.94 -11.14 11.10
N PRO A 166 2.15 -11.63 10.81
CA PRO A 166 3.32 -10.77 10.67
C PRO A 166 3.20 -9.90 9.42
N THR A 167 3.50 -8.61 9.58
CA THR A 167 3.62 -7.66 8.46
C THR A 167 4.88 -7.92 7.63
N TYR A 168 4.94 -7.43 6.39
CA TYR A 168 6.17 -7.51 5.58
C TYR A 168 7.37 -6.84 6.28
N LEU A 169 7.14 -5.78 7.07
CA LEU A 169 8.15 -5.13 7.91
C LEU A 169 8.62 -6.03 9.05
N SER A 170 7.71 -6.74 9.72
CA SER A 170 8.07 -7.73 10.76
C SER A 170 8.90 -8.87 10.16
N ILE A 171 8.53 -9.35 8.96
CA ILE A 171 9.30 -10.39 8.24
C ILE A 171 10.71 -9.89 7.89
N GLU A 172 10.83 -8.66 7.39
CA GLU A 172 12.13 -8.04 7.12
C GLU A 172 12.96 -7.92 8.39
N ASN A 173 12.39 -7.37 9.47
CA ASN A 173 13.08 -7.18 10.74
C ASN A 173 13.58 -8.51 11.32
N GLN A 174 12.79 -9.58 11.24
CA GLN A 174 13.23 -10.92 11.64
C GLN A 174 14.45 -11.40 10.82
N LYS A 175 14.52 -11.09 9.52
CA LYS A 175 15.70 -11.41 8.69
C LYS A 175 16.90 -10.55 9.10
N LEU A 176 16.68 -9.27 9.35
CA LEU A 176 17.73 -8.34 9.77
C LEU A 176 18.34 -8.73 11.13
N ILE A 177 17.50 -9.13 12.10
CA ILE A 177 17.96 -9.65 13.40
C ILE A 177 18.82 -10.91 13.23
N ARG A 178 18.48 -11.81 12.29
CA ARG A 178 19.32 -12.99 12.01
C ARG A 178 20.70 -12.59 11.47
N LEU A 179 20.78 -11.57 10.61
CA LEU A 179 22.06 -11.03 10.15
C LEU A 179 22.84 -10.39 11.30
N ALA A 180 22.16 -9.65 12.19
CA ALA A 180 22.78 -9.06 13.37
C ALA A 180 23.35 -10.11 14.33
N ILE A 181 22.64 -11.22 14.56
CA ILE A 181 23.14 -12.35 15.37
C ILE A 181 24.41 -12.95 14.75
N ARG A 182 24.41 -13.17 13.42
CA ARG A 182 25.57 -13.73 12.70
C ARG A 182 26.77 -12.79 12.76
N LYS A 183 26.56 -11.49 12.51
CA LYS A 183 27.61 -10.47 12.62
C LYS A 183 28.17 -10.38 14.04
N LYS A 184 27.32 -10.41 15.06
CA LYS A 184 27.74 -10.41 16.48
C LYS A 184 28.58 -11.65 16.83
N ALA A 185 28.37 -12.76 16.13
CA ALA A 185 29.18 -13.98 16.25
C ALA A 185 30.45 -13.97 15.38
N GLY A 186 30.86 -12.82 14.82
CA GLY A 186 32.08 -12.68 14.02
C GLY A 186 31.98 -13.18 12.58
N GLN A 187 30.80 -13.56 12.08
CA GLN A 187 30.64 -14.03 10.71
C GLN A 187 30.65 -12.88 9.70
N ASP A 188 31.30 -13.07 8.55
CA ASP A 188 31.14 -12.17 7.39
C ASP A 188 29.72 -12.30 6.82
N ILE A 189 28.98 -11.20 6.84
CA ILE A 189 27.61 -11.11 6.36
C ILE A 189 27.47 -10.32 5.04
N LYS A 190 28.57 -9.87 4.42
CA LYS A 190 28.53 -8.95 3.26
C LYS A 190 27.65 -9.46 2.12
N LYS A 191 27.84 -10.71 1.69
CA LYS A 191 27.01 -11.33 0.63
C LYS A 191 25.54 -11.43 1.03
N ASN A 192 25.26 -11.77 2.28
CA ASN A 192 23.88 -11.86 2.78
C ASN A 192 23.21 -10.49 2.89
N LEU A 193 23.96 -9.45 3.25
CA LEU A 193 23.47 -8.08 3.34
C LEU A 193 23.13 -7.53 1.94
N ILE A 194 23.95 -7.81 0.93
CA ILE A 194 23.64 -7.46 -0.48
C ILE A 194 22.37 -8.16 -0.94
N LYS A 195 22.18 -9.44 -0.60
CA LYS A 195 20.94 -10.16 -0.90
C LYS A 195 19.73 -9.53 -0.21
N HIS A 196 19.88 -9.14 1.06
CA HIS A 196 18.84 -8.46 1.83
C HIS A 196 18.48 -7.11 1.22
N LEU A 197 19.47 -6.32 0.81
CA LEU A 197 19.27 -5.07 0.09
C LEU A 197 18.42 -5.28 -1.17
N LYS A 198 18.79 -6.22 -2.05
CA LYS A 198 18.01 -6.52 -3.26
C LYS A 198 16.58 -6.95 -2.98
N GLU A 199 16.35 -7.62 -1.85
CA GLU A 199 15.01 -8.07 -1.47
C GLU A 199 14.13 -6.93 -0.93
N TYR A 200 14.72 -5.90 -0.32
CA TYR A 200 14.02 -4.87 0.47
C TYR A 200 14.38 -3.42 0.08
N GLU A 201 15.07 -3.18 -1.03
CA GLU A 201 15.45 -1.83 -1.48
C GLU A 201 14.26 -0.92 -1.74
N TRP A 202 13.09 -1.50 -2.02
CA TRP A 202 11.83 -0.79 -2.22
C TRP A 202 11.18 -0.27 -0.93
N LEU A 203 11.65 -0.64 0.27
CA LEU A 203 10.98 -0.33 1.54
C LEU A 203 10.79 1.17 1.83
N ALA A 204 11.67 2.02 1.31
CA ALA A 204 11.58 3.47 1.51
C ALA A 204 10.63 4.15 0.51
N THR A 205 10.14 3.40 -0.49
CA THR A 205 9.23 3.91 -1.52
C THR A 205 7.89 4.26 -0.91
N GLY A 206 7.30 5.35 -1.36
CA GLY A 206 5.97 5.77 -0.94
C GLY A 206 5.20 6.43 -2.08
N HIS A 207 4.19 7.21 -1.72
CA HIS A 207 3.37 7.96 -2.68
C HIS A 207 4.20 9.00 -3.47
N ALA A 208 5.33 9.46 -2.92
CA ALA A 208 6.24 10.42 -3.56
C ALA A 208 7.16 9.80 -4.64
N GLY A 209 7.03 8.48 -4.88
CA GLY A 209 7.86 7.74 -5.81
C GLY A 209 8.99 6.95 -5.15
N LYS A 210 9.87 6.41 -5.99
CA LYS A 210 11.03 5.59 -5.64
C LYS A 210 12.00 6.36 -4.73
N LYS A 211 12.30 5.79 -3.56
CA LYS A 211 13.39 6.23 -2.67
C LYS A 211 14.39 5.08 -2.56
N LEU A 212 15.65 5.35 -2.90
CA LEU A 212 16.72 4.36 -2.88
C LEU A 212 17.23 4.12 -1.46
N ILE A 213 17.25 2.86 -1.04
CA ILE A 213 17.95 2.43 0.17
C ILE A 213 19.36 2.01 -0.22
N LYS A 214 20.38 2.51 0.49
CA LYS A 214 21.78 2.10 0.31
C LYS A 214 22.14 0.96 1.25
N LEU A 215 23.22 0.24 0.96
CA LEU A 215 23.73 -0.84 1.82
C LEU A 215 23.98 -0.37 3.26
N ASP A 216 24.51 0.84 3.41
CA ASP A 216 24.85 1.46 4.71
C ASP A 216 23.64 1.61 5.63
N TYR A 217 22.44 1.80 5.07
CA TYR A 217 21.20 1.86 5.86
C TYR A 217 20.97 0.57 6.67
N PHE A 218 21.07 -0.58 6.01
CA PHE A 218 20.91 -1.88 6.70
C PHE A 218 22.12 -2.16 7.61
N GLN A 219 23.32 -1.69 7.22
CA GLN A 219 24.50 -1.83 8.06
C GLN A 219 24.35 -1.07 9.38
N GLN A 220 23.85 0.16 9.34
CA GLN A 220 23.54 0.99 10.50
C GLN A 220 22.47 0.33 11.37
N LYS A 221 21.34 -0.11 10.77
CA LYS A 221 20.30 -0.84 11.52
C LYS A 221 20.83 -2.08 12.23
N ILE A 222 21.66 -2.89 11.57
CA ILE A 222 22.29 -4.06 12.19
C ILE A 222 23.16 -3.64 13.37
N ASN A 223 23.97 -2.59 13.23
CA ASN A 223 24.81 -2.10 14.32
C ASN A 223 23.96 -1.61 15.50
N SER A 224 22.89 -0.84 15.23
CA SER A 224 21.93 -0.40 16.25
C SER A 224 21.25 -1.57 16.96
N LEU A 225 20.93 -2.65 16.24
CA LEU A 225 20.38 -3.87 16.85
C LEU A 225 21.39 -4.53 17.80
N ILE A 226 22.67 -4.60 17.39
CA ILE A 226 23.74 -5.22 18.19
C ILE A 226 24.03 -4.41 19.47
N THR A 227 24.03 -3.08 19.38
CA THR A 227 24.33 -2.19 20.52
C THR A 227 23.11 -1.97 21.42
N GLY A 228 21.91 -1.85 20.85
CA GLY A 228 20.69 -1.52 21.58
C GLY A 228 20.01 -2.69 22.29
N HIS A 229 20.20 -3.94 21.84
CA HIS A 229 19.54 -5.10 22.44
C HIS A 229 20.50 -6.01 23.22
N LYS A 230 20.18 -6.19 24.52
CA LYS A 230 20.90 -7.14 25.38
C LYS A 230 20.83 -8.58 24.85
N ASN A 231 19.70 -8.99 24.24
CA ASN A 231 19.51 -10.36 23.75
C ASN A 231 18.69 -10.45 22.45
N LEU A 232 19.39 -10.42 21.31
CA LEU A 232 18.79 -10.56 19.97
C LEU A 232 18.06 -11.89 19.73
N LYS A 233 18.52 -12.99 20.36
CA LYS A 233 17.85 -14.30 20.23
C LYS A 233 16.47 -14.28 20.88
N ARG A 234 16.35 -13.64 22.05
CA ARG A 234 15.07 -13.43 22.75
C ARG A 234 14.13 -12.58 21.91
N GLU A 235 14.63 -11.50 21.30
CA GLU A 235 13.83 -10.64 20.44
C GLU A 235 13.28 -11.38 19.21
N LEU A 236 14.14 -12.13 18.51
CA LEU A 236 13.72 -12.98 17.40
C LEU A 236 12.66 -14.01 17.84
N ASN A 237 12.82 -14.60 19.01
CA ASN A 237 11.84 -15.54 19.55
C ASN A 237 10.51 -14.86 19.91
N ASN A 238 10.54 -13.66 20.48
CA ASN A 238 9.33 -12.86 20.75
C ASN A 238 8.57 -12.57 19.46
N LEU A 239 9.25 -12.14 18.40
CA LEU A 239 8.62 -11.90 17.09
C LEU A 239 8.00 -13.17 16.52
N LYS A 240 8.69 -14.33 16.62
CA LYS A 240 8.15 -15.63 16.17
C LYS A 240 6.93 -16.09 16.97
N GLN A 241 6.88 -15.79 18.27
CA GLN A 241 5.80 -16.19 19.17
C GLN A 241 4.65 -15.17 19.24
N SER A 242 4.82 -13.96 18.68
CA SER A 242 3.81 -12.90 18.71
C SER A 242 2.43 -13.38 18.24
N ARG A 243 2.38 -14.10 17.12
CA ARG A 243 1.15 -14.68 16.57
C ARG A 243 0.46 -15.63 17.54
N SER A 244 1.19 -16.59 18.10
CA SER A 244 0.58 -17.59 18.98
C SER A 244 0.12 -16.96 20.30
N ARG A 245 0.86 -15.96 20.81
CA ARG A 245 0.45 -15.18 21.99
C ARG A 245 -0.82 -14.38 21.73
N ALA A 246 -0.89 -13.66 20.61
CA ALA A 246 -2.09 -12.90 20.22
C ALA A 246 -3.33 -13.80 20.11
N LEU A 247 -3.21 -14.93 19.40
CA LEU A 247 -4.31 -15.90 19.26
C LEU A 247 -4.73 -16.53 20.59
N LYS A 248 -3.76 -16.89 21.44
CA LYS A 248 -4.03 -17.43 22.78
C LYS A 248 -4.78 -16.40 23.62
N ARG A 249 -4.34 -15.15 23.61
CA ARG A 249 -4.93 -14.06 24.38
C ARG A 249 -6.35 -13.74 23.93
N LYS A 250 -6.62 -13.64 22.62
CA LYS A 250 -7.99 -13.51 22.09
C LYS A 250 -8.89 -14.66 22.55
N LYS A 251 -8.39 -15.91 22.52
CA LYS A 251 -9.14 -17.08 22.99
C LYS A 251 -9.48 -17.00 24.49
N GLU A 252 -8.58 -16.50 25.32
CA GLU A 252 -8.82 -16.27 26.75
C GLU A 252 -9.92 -15.21 26.96
N ILE A 253 -9.86 -14.09 26.23
CA ILE A 253 -10.85 -13.02 26.31
C ILE A 253 -12.22 -13.52 25.83
N PHE A 254 -12.29 -14.30 24.75
CA PHE A 254 -13.53 -14.89 24.25
C PHE A 254 -14.21 -15.80 25.26
N LYS A 255 -13.41 -16.59 26.00
CA LYS A 255 -13.92 -17.43 27.09
C LYS A 255 -14.43 -16.62 28.26
N LYS A 256 -13.77 -15.51 28.60
CA LYS A 256 -14.11 -14.66 29.76
C LYS A 256 -15.43 -13.91 29.56
N TYR A 257 -15.65 -13.32 28.37
CA TYR A 257 -16.76 -12.39 28.16
C TYR A 257 -17.97 -13.00 27.44
N HIS A 258 -17.88 -14.25 26.96
CA HIS A 258 -18.96 -14.93 26.23
C HIS A 258 -19.59 -14.05 25.14
N PHE A 259 -18.74 -13.50 24.28
CA PHE A 259 -19.16 -12.56 23.23
C PHE A 259 -20.29 -13.12 22.34
N ASN A 260 -21.20 -12.24 21.93
CA ASN A 260 -22.24 -12.61 20.99
C ASN A 260 -21.67 -12.78 19.57
N GLN A 261 -22.48 -13.33 18.66
CA GLN A 261 -22.06 -13.60 17.28
C GLN A 261 -21.61 -12.34 16.52
N GLU A 262 -22.17 -11.18 16.86
CA GLU A 262 -21.77 -9.91 16.24
C GLU A 262 -20.32 -9.57 16.56
N VAL A 263 -19.92 -9.55 17.83
CA VAL A 263 -18.53 -9.27 18.23
C VAL A 263 -17.57 -10.29 17.62
N LEU A 264 -17.91 -11.57 17.66
CA LEU A 264 -17.09 -12.62 17.04
C LEU A 264 -16.90 -12.37 15.54
N THR A 265 -17.97 -11.98 14.84
CA THR A 265 -17.90 -11.66 13.42
C THR A 265 -17.03 -10.44 13.15
N ILE A 266 -17.08 -9.41 13.99
CA ILE A 266 -16.26 -8.21 13.83
C ILE A 266 -14.78 -8.53 14.05
N VAL A 267 -14.44 -9.31 15.08
CA VAL A 267 -13.05 -9.73 15.33
C VAL A 267 -12.51 -10.59 14.18
N ASP A 268 -13.31 -11.52 13.66
CA ASP A 268 -12.96 -12.31 12.47
C ASP A 268 -12.66 -11.40 11.26
N ILE A 269 -13.47 -10.34 11.06
CA ILE A 269 -13.25 -9.40 9.96
C ILE A 269 -11.92 -8.66 10.13
N ILE A 270 -11.55 -8.23 11.34
CA ILE A 270 -10.25 -7.57 11.60
C ILE A 270 -9.09 -8.49 11.23
N ASP A 271 -9.14 -9.72 11.72
CA ASP A 271 -8.07 -10.71 11.53
C ASP A 271 -7.89 -11.10 10.06
N GLU A 272 -8.94 -10.93 9.25
CA GLU A 272 -8.91 -11.17 7.81
C GLU A 272 -8.53 -9.91 7.00
N ILE A 273 -8.97 -8.71 7.39
CA ILE A 273 -8.69 -7.45 6.67
C ILE A 273 -7.27 -6.94 6.95
N GLY A 274 -6.80 -7.02 8.19
CA GLY A 274 -5.48 -6.54 8.59
C GLY A 274 -4.33 -7.05 7.69
N PRO A 275 -4.24 -8.37 7.43
CA PRO A 275 -3.24 -8.92 6.51
C PRO A 275 -3.40 -8.44 5.07
N LEU A 276 -4.62 -8.17 4.60
CA LEU A 276 -4.84 -7.61 3.26
C LEU A 276 -4.39 -6.16 3.18
N HIS A 277 -4.54 -5.39 4.25
CA HIS A 277 -4.05 -4.02 4.31
C HIS A 277 -2.52 -3.96 4.20
N ASP A 278 -1.82 -4.86 4.92
CA ASP A 278 -0.36 -4.98 4.83
C ASP A 278 0.09 -5.45 3.43
N LEU A 279 -0.57 -6.48 2.88
CA LEU A 279 -0.31 -6.97 1.53
C LEU A 279 -0.51 -5.87 0.47
N ARG A 280 -1.55 -5.05 0.62
CA ARG A 280 -1.79 -3.91 -0.26
C ARG A 280 -0.63 -2.94 -0.25
N LYS A 281 -0.17 -2.57 0.94
CA LYS A 281 0.97 -1.66 1.10
C LYS A 281 2.22 -2.26 0.47
N GLU A 282 2.52 -3.54 0.72
CA GLU A 282 3.67 -4.25 0.11
C GLU A 282 3.63 -4.17 -1.43
N LEU A 283 2.51 -4.56 -2.04
CA LEU A 283 2.34 -4.54 -3.50
C LEU A 283 2.37 -3.12 -4.05
N PHE A 284 1.80 -2.16 -3.33
CA PHE A 284 1.78 -0.75 -3.69
C PHE A 284 3.20 -0.19 -3.80
N VAL A 285 4.01 -0.31 -2.75
CA VAL A 285 5.35 0.28 -2.76
C VAL A 285 6.29 -0.41 -3.75
N LYS A 286 6.15 -1.74 -3.91
CA LYS A 286 6.91 -2.48 -4.93
C LYS A 286 6.56 -2.02 -6.34
N THR A 287 5.27 -1.95 -6.68
CA THR A 287 4.85 -1.56 -8.04
C THR A 287 5.29 -0.13 -8.39
N ILE A 288 5.29 0.79 -7.43
CA ILE A 288 5.82 2.15 -7.62
C ILE A 288 7.32 2.10 -7.85
N TYR A 289 8.07 1.41 -7.00
CA TYR A 289 9.53 1.33 -7.09
C TYR A 289 9.98 0.91 -8.50
N TYR A 290 9.42 -0.19 -9.01
CA TYR A 290 9.77 -0.69 -10.33
C TYR A 290 9.15 0.12 -11.49
N ALA A 291 7.99 0.77 -11.30
CA ALA A 291 7.46 1.68 -12.31
C ALA A 291 8.34 2.92 -12.48
N ASP A 292 8.85 3.48 -11.38
CA ASP A 292 9.75 4.63 -11.41
C ASP A 292 11.14 4.26 -11.92
N ASP A 293 11.63 3.04 -11.66
CA ASP A 293 12.85 2.51 -12.28
C ASP A 293 12.76 2.51 -13.82
N VAL A 294 11.62 2.08 -14.37
CA VAL A 294 11.36 2.15 -15.82
C VAL A 294 11.25 3.60 -16.30
N ARG A 295 10.55 4.47 -15.55
CA ARG A 295 10.39 5.89 -15.90
C ARG A 295 11.73 6.63 -15.88
N GLU A 296 12.61 6.29 -14.96
CA GLU A 296 13.94 6.89 -14.82
C GLU A 296 14.77 6.62 -16.08
N GLU A 297 14.76 5.37 -16.57
CA GLU A 297 15.45 5.02 -17.82
C GLU A 297 14.79 5.65 -19.06
N ILE A 298 13.45 5.74 -19.11
CA ILE A 298 12.75 6.50 -20.16
C ILE A 298 13.17 7.98 -20.12
N ALA A 299 13.14 8.62 -18.94
CA ALA A 299 13.50 10.02 -18.78
C ALA A 299 14.93 10.28 -19.28
N LYS A 300 15.88 9.43 -18.88
CA LYS A 300 17.27 9.49 -19.33
C LYS A 300 17.40 9.44 -20.85
N ARG A 301 16.73 8.49 -21.52
CA ARG A 301 16.84 8.31 -22.98
C ARG A 301 16.27 9.46 -23.80
N PHE A 302 15.24 10.13 -23.27
CA PHE A 302 14.56 11.21 -23.97
C PHE A 302 14.97 12.62 -23.46
N GLY A 303 15.97 12.72 -22.57
CA GLY A 303 16.48 14.00 -22.08
C GLY A 303 15.51 14.75 -21.15
N TYR A 304 14.85 14.02 -20.24
CA TYR A 304 13.99 14.56 -19.19
C TYR A 304 14.52 14.19 -17.80
N ARG A 305 14.08 14.93 -16.78
CA ARG A 305 14.24 14.51 -15.37
C ARG A 305 13.14 13.50 -15.04
N LEU A 306 13.40 12.57 -14.12
CA LEU A 306 12.34 11.69 -13.59
C LEU A 306 11.16 12.52 -13.06
N ALA A 307 11.45 13.61 -12.34
CA ALA A 307 10.45 14.55 -11.83
C ALA A 307 9.53 15.14 -12.92
N ASP A 308 10.03 15.34 -14.14
CA ASP A 308 9.21 15.85 -15.24
C ASP A 308 8.15 14.80 -15.64
N LEU A 309 8.52 13.52 -15.68
CA LEU A 309 7.63 12.43 -16.09
C LEU A 309 6.60 12.07 -15.01
N GLN A 310 6.82 12.47 -13.76
CA GLN A 310 5.90 12.21 -12.65
C GLN A 310 4.54 12.90 -12.84
N PHE A 311 4.49 13.95 -13.66
CA PHE A 311 3.29 14.71 -14.02
C PHE A 311 2.50 14.14 -15.21
N PHE A 312 2.92 13.02 -15.78
CA PHE A 312 2.29 12.44 -16.98
C PHE A 312 1.72 11.05 -16.71
N LYS A 313 0.51 10.82 -17.21
CA LYS A 313 -0.09 9.49 -17.28
C LYS A 313 0.63 8.67 -18.34
N LEU A 314 0.59 7.34 -18.20
CA LEU A 314 1.18 6.43 -19.19
C LEU A 314 0.78 6.77 -20.64
N LYS A 315 -0.51 7.06 -20.88
CA LYS A 315 -1.01 7.40 -22.21
C LYS A 315 -0.38 8.66 -22.81
N GLU A 316 0.02 9.60 -21.96
CA GLU A 316 0.63 10.88 -22.38
C GLU A 316 2.13 10.72 -22.65
N LEU A 317 2.74 9.65 -22.15
CA LEU A 317 4.12 9.29 -22.45
C LEU A 317 4.26 8.47 -23.74
N LEU A 318 3.19 7.82 -24.22
CA LEU A 318 3.22 6.99 -25.43
C LEU A 318 3.73 7.70 -26.69
N PRO A 319 3.46 9.00 -26.94
CA PRO A 319 4.02 9.72 -28.08
C PRO A 319 5.56 9.70 -28.15
N LEU A 320 6.26 9.50 -27.04
CA LEU A 320 7.72 9.33 -27.02
C LEU A 320 8.17 8.12 -27.86
N LEU A 321 7.34 7.08 -27.99
CA LEU A 321 7.60 5.91 -28.86
C LEU A 321 7.73 6.30 -30.34
N GLU A 322 7.06 7.38 -30.73
CA GLU A 322 7.02 7.90 -32.10
C GLU A 322 8.07 9.02 -32.31
N GLY A 323 8.97 9.23 -31.35
CA GLY A 323 9.95 10.31 -31.39
C GLY A 323 9.36 11.72 -31.13
N LYS A 324 8.07 11.81 -30.78
CA LYS A 324 7.46 13.09 -30.39
C LYS A 324 8.01 13.54 -29.05
N LYS A 325 8.16 14.86 -28.87
CA LYS A 325 8.61 15.45 -27.60
C LYS A 325 7.41 15.78 -26.71
N LEU A 326 7.62 15.76 -25.39
CA LEU A 326 6.67 16.32 -24.44
C LEU A 326 6.74 17.84 -24.51
N ASP A 327 5.60 18.51 -24.38
CA ASP A 327 5.54 19.96 -24.32
C ASP A 327 6.20 20.47 -23.02
N ARG A 328 7.28 21.24 -23.18
CA ARG A 328 8.05 21.82 -22.06
C ARG A 328 7.25 22.88 -21.31
N LEU A 329 6.34 23.61 -21.97
CA LEU A 329 5.45 24.55 -21.30
C LEU A 329 4.44 23.82 -20.44
N GLU A 330 3.89 22.71 -20.94
CA GLU A 330 2.99 21.85 -20.17
C GLU A 330 3.68 21.24 -18.95
N ILE A 331 4.95 20.79 -19.08
CA ILE A 331 5.75 20.33 -17.92
C ILE A 331 5.83 21.44 -16.86
N LYS A 332 6.25 22.65 -17.24
CA LYS A 332 6.38 23.78 -16.31
C LYS A 332 5.03 24.14 -15.67
N ARG A 333 3.94 24.15 -16.45
CA ARG A 333 2.59 24.42 -15.95
C ARG A 333 2.17 23.40 -14.91
N ARG A 334 2.38 22.11 -15.18
CA ARG A 334 2.09 20.99 -14.28
C ARG A 334 2.95 21.00 -13.02
N GLU A 335 4.22 21.37 -13.13
CA GLU A 335 5.12 21.56 -11.99
C GLU A 335 4.67 22.70 -11.07
N GLN A 336 3.96 23.71 -11.59
CA GLN A 336 3.32 24.72 -10.74
C GLN A 336 2.04 24.21 -10.09
N PHE A 337 1.17 23.58 -10.89
CA PHE A 337 -0.18 23.28 -10.47
C PHE A 337 -0.85 22.18 -11.31
N ILE A 338 -1.48 21.22 -10.63
CA ILE A 338 -2.41 20.27 -11.24
C ILE A 338 -3.61 20.06 -10.32
N ALA A 339 -4.81 20.16 -10.88
CA ALA A 339 -6.02 19.68 -10.24
C ALA A 339 -6.66 18.61 -11.14
N LEU A 340 -7.09 17.50 -10.54
CA LEU A 340 -7.85 16.47 -11.21
C LEU A 340 -9.13 16.22 -10.41
N ASP A 341 -10.25 16.55 -11.03
CA ASP A 341 -11.60 16.26 -10.54
C ASP A 341 -12.16 15.09 -11.35
N VAL A 342 -12.33 13.94 -10.71
CA VAL A 342 -12.96 12.78 -11.35
C VAL A 342 -14.32 12.56 -10.73
N ASP A 343 -15.33 12.79 -11.56
CA ASP A 343 -16.74 12.54 -11.27
C ASP A 343 -17.17 11.26 -12.01
N ALA A 344 -17.49 10.23 -11.23
CA ALA A 344 -17.94 8.94 -11.74
C ALA A 344 -19.18 9.08 -12.64
N LYS A 345 -20.08 10.03 -12.33
CA LYS A 345 -21.32 10.25 -13.11
C LYS A 345 -21.03 10.83 -14.48
N LYS A 346 -20.09 11.78 -14.57
CA LYS A 346 -19.73 12.44 -15.84
C LYS A 346 -18.87 11.57 -16.75
N SER A 347 -18.21 10.55 -16.20
CA SER A 347 -17.33 9.67 -16.99
C SER A 347 -18.05 8.74 -17.98
N GLY A 348 -19.38 8.81 -18.11
CA GLY A 348 -20.15 7.93 -19.01
C GLY A 348 -20.17 6.46 -18.58
N LEU A 349 -19.69 6.17 -17.37
CA LEU A 349 -19.63 4.84 -16.76
C LEU A 349 -20.75 4.66 -15.71
N GLY A 350 -21.76 5.54 -15.76
CA GLY A 350 -22.89 5.66 -14.84
C GLY A 350 -23.94 4.59 -15.06
#